data_AF-A0A1F9EX79-F1
#
_entry.id   AF-A0A1F9EX79-F1
#
_cell.length_a   1.000
_cell.length_b   1.000
_cell.length_c   1.000
_cell.angle_alpha   90.00
_cell.angle_beta   90.00
_cell.angle_gamma   90.00
#
_symmetry.space_group_name_H-M   'P 1'
#
loop_
_entity.id
_entity.type
_entity.pdbx_description
1 polymer ?
#
loop_
_entity_poly.entity_id
_entity_poly.type
_entity_poly.pdbx_seq_one_letter_code
_entity_poly.pdbx_strand_id
1 'polypeptide(L)'
;MQVTSGAASYPGLEARADINVAAGANILAQKWNGNESYGGQFGDSDPALVESWYFAVWAYNGFVYGNNPNNPSFPASRPPYHGAGSLSRGSYPYQELVWGYLRNPLEKDGELVVEPLEVSYPDPTTIPDQSGLFSVDVPLPEPAHTDPCQEECPPSGCPPDELRTLLLDDLDAGFTVEGDTEEHASGGYLDHFRSAALAPAGAPTVRARFTGTAPWSGAFDVAAFVPLDPATCTDVRIAVDACGAPVAFSADQNVPGGLFTSLGQVVLRQGDPVTIEVTNDSADPDASHRVGIDAFRLTWRGEADLASCDEPGEGEGEGEGEAGEGEGEGEAAEGEGEGEGDEPLRVPLGGGCGCAAGAIGDVVAFGSWLGLFGLFGRRRAGTDCRDRRPT
;
A
#
# COMPACT_ATOMS: atom_id res chain seq x y z
N MET A 1 -17.26 -5.04 -0.65
CA MET A 1 -17.64 -5.92 -1.79
C MET A 1 -17.59 -7.38 -1.31
N GLN A 2 -18.53 -8.22 -1.74
CA GLN A 2 -18.54 -9.65 -1.42
C GLN A 2 -18.38 -10.43 -2.74
N VAL A 3 -17.47 -11.39 -2.80
CA VAL A 3 -17.26 -12.23 -3.98
C VAL A 3 -18.34 -13.32 -4.01
N THR A 4 -19.58 -12.99 -4.41
CA THR A 4 -20.69 -13.95 -4.28
C THR A 4 -21.02 -14.77 -5.52
N SER A 5 -20.46 -14.50 -6.70
CA SER A 5 -20.87 -15.26 -7.89
C SER A 5 -20.07 -16.54 -8.16
N GLY A 6 -18.93 -16.75 -7.50
CA GLY A 6 -18.10 -17.96 -7.68
C GLY A 6 -17.46 -18.54 -6.43
N ALA A 7 -17.26 -17.75 -5.37
CA ALA A 7 -16.69 -18.22 -4.11
C ALA A 7 -17.73 -18.87 -3.16
N ALA A 8 -19.02 -18.76 -3.49
CA ALA A 8 -20.14 -19.37 -2.76
C ALA A 8 -20.09 -20.91 -2.64
N SER A 9 -19.13 -21.54 -3.33
CA SER A 9 -18.90 -22.98 -3.34
C SER A 9 -17.77 -23.42 -2.40
N TYR A 10 -17.09 -22.49 -1.72
CA TYR A 10 -15.95 -22.78 -0.83
C TYR A 10 -16.23 -22.30 0.60
N PRO A 11 -16.69 -23.20 1.49
CA PRO A 11 -16.96 -22.87 2.89
C PRO A 11 -15.73 -22.25 3.56
N GLY A 12 -15.90 -21.06 4.14
CA GLY A 12 -14.85 -20.35 4.89
C GLY A 12 -14.13 -19.23 4.11
N LEU A 13 -14.06 -19.28 2.78
CA LEU A 13 -13.48 -18.19 1.97
C LEU A 13 -14.42 -16.98 1.89
N GLU A 14 -15.73 -17.21 1.91
CA GLU A 14 -16.75 -16.16 1.88
C GLU A 14 -16.67 -15.19 3.08
N ALA A 15 -16.12 -15.65 4.21
CA ALA A 15 -16.01 -14.88 5.45
C ALA A 15 -14.63 -14.22 5.64
N ARG A 16 -13.66 -14.49 4.76
CA ARG A 16 -12.31 -13.92 4.88
C ARG A 16 -12.29 -12.48 4.37
N ALA A 17 -11.96 -11.56 5.28
CA ALA A 17 -11.97 -10.14 4.97
C ALA A 17 -10.92 -9.76 3.93
N ASP A 18 -9.70 -10.26 4.12
CA ASP A 18 -8.54 -10.04 3.26
C ASP A 18 -8.77 -10.49 1.81
N ILE A 19 -9.35 -11.68 1.62
CA ILE A 19 -9.64 -12.22 0.27
C ILE A 19 -10.74 -11.41 -0.41
N ASN A 20 -11.82 -11.08 0.31
CA ASN A 20 -12.90 -10.28 -0.24
C ASN A 20 -12.43 -8.86 -0.61
N VAL A 21 -11.48 -8.30 0.16
CA VAL A 21 -10.85 -7.02 -0.11
C VAL A 21 -9.98 -7.08 -1.36
N ALA A 22 -9.04 -8.02 -1.43
CA ALA A 22 -8.14 -8.16 -2.58
C ALA A 22 -8.91 -8.45 -3.88
N ALA A 23 -9.91 -9.34 -3.82
CA ALA A 23 -10.77 -9.62 -4.96
C ALA A 23 -11.62 -8.41 -5.37
N GLY A 24 -12.15 -7.66 -4.39
CA GLY A 24 -12.87 -6.40 -4.64
C GLY A 24 -11.98 -5.36 -5.33
N ALA A 25 -10.74 -5.19 -4.86
CA ALA A 25 -9.75 -4.29 -5.45
C ALA A 25 -9.41 -4.72 -6.90
N ASN A 26 -9.16 -6.01 -7.13
CA ASN A 26 -8.90 -6.53 -8.48
C ASN A 26 -10.09 -6.31 -9.43
N ILE A 27 -11.33 -6.53 -8.98
CA ILE A 27 -12.51 -6.26 -9.81
C ILE A 27 -12.61 -4.76 -10.14
N LEU A 28 -12.39 -3.86 -9.16
CA LEU A 28 -12.40 -2.42 -9.44
C LEU A 28 -11.29 -2.03 -10.43
N ALA A 29 -10.08 -2.57 -10.28
CA ALA A 29 -8.99 -2.35 -11.23
C ALA A 29 -9.33 -2.87 -12.63
N GLN A 30 -10.01 -4.02 -12.74
CA GLN A 30 -10.50 -4.52 -14.04
C GLN A 30 -11.60 -3.63 -14.64
N LYS A 31 -12.51 -3.09 -13.82
CA LYS A 31 -13.53 -2.14 -14.28
C LYS A 31 -12.92 -0.84 -14.74
N TRP A 32 -11.92 -0.37 -14.00
CA TRP A 32 -11.12 0.80 -14.33
C TRP A 32 -10.34 0.63 -15.64
N ASN A 33 -9.52 -0.43 -15.75
CA ASN A 33 -8.70 -0.72 -16.92
C ASN A 33 -9.53 -1.15 -18.14
N GLY A 34 -10.73 -1.68 -17.92
CA GLY A 34 -11.68 -2.06 -18.96
C GLY A 34 -12.47 -0.89 -19.55
N ASN A 35 -12.04 0.35 -19.30
CA ASN A 35 -12.63 1.62 -19.77
C ASN A 35 -13.13 1.54 -21.23
N GLU A 36 -12.34 1.01 -22.16
CA GLU A 36 -12.73 0.88 -23.58
C GLU A 36 -13.70 -0.28 -23.86
N SER A 37 -13.63 -1.38 -23.09
CA SER A 37 -14.45 -2.60 -23.31
C SER A 37 -15.81 -2.54 -22.61
N TYR A 38 -15.95 -1.73 -21.56
CA TYR A 38 -17.21 -1.48 -20.86
C TYR A 38 -17.82 -0.11 -21.18
N GLY A 39 -17.14 0.69 -22.02
CA GLY A 39 -17.67 1.87 -22.67
C GLY A 39 -17.74 3.12 -21.80
N GLY A 40 -16.61 3.66 -21.38
CA GLY A 40 -16.60 5.04 -20.87
C GLY A 40 -15.26 5.47 -20.31
N GLN A 41 -14.67 6.49 -20.93
CA GLN A 41 -13.59 7.26 -20.34
C GLN A 41 -14.22 8.30 -19.42
N PHE A 42 -13.97 8.18 -18.12
CA PHE A 42 -14.56 9.03 -17.10
C PHE A 42 -13.52 10.02 -16.60
N GLY A 43 -13.72 11.31 -16.89
CA GLY A 43 -12.70 12.34 -16.72
C GLY A 43 -11.35 11.92 -17.33
N ASP A 44 -10.26 12.25 -16.63
CA ASP A 44 -8.90 11.87 -17.03
C ASP A 44 -8.52 10.45 -16.57
N SER A 45 -9.41 9.75 -15.84
CA SER A 45 -9.15 8.42 -15.25
C SER A 45 -7.83 8.41 -14.45
N ASP A 46 -7.65 9.37 -13.56
CA ASP A 46 -6.50 9.44 -12.66
C ASP A 46 -6.77 8.59 -11.40
N PRO A 47 -6.04 7.48 -11.18
CA PRO A 47 -6.26 6.59 -10.04
C PRO A 47 -5.84 7.21 -8.71
N ALA A 48 -5.10 8.32 -8.72
CA ALA A 48 -4.72 9.05 -7.52
C ALA A 48 -5.88 9.86 -6.94
N LEU A 49 -6.92 10.16 -7.72
CA LEU A 49 -8.07 10.95 -7.31
C LEU A 49 -9.23 10.04 -6.86
N VAL A 50 -9.68 10.22 -5.62
CA VAL A 50 -10.76 9.42 -5.00
C VAL A 50 -12.05 9.51 -5.82
N GLU A 51 -12.36 10.68 -6.35
CA GLU A 51 -13.55 10.93 -7.16
C GLU A 51 -13.56 10.14 -8.47
N SER A 52 -12.39 9.86 -9.06
CA SER A 52 -12.30 9.04 -10.27
C SER A 52 -12.83 7.62 -10.00
N TRP A 53 -12.67 7.10 -8.78
CA TRP A 53 -13.15 5.77 -8.39
C TRP A 53 -14.68 5.66 -8.33
N TYR A 54 -15.42 6.77 -8.33
CA TYR A 54 -16.89 6.79 -8.33
C TYR A 54 -17.45 6.00 -9.51
N PHE A 55 -16.86 6.21 -10.67
CA PHE A 55 -17.27 5.56 -11.90
C PHE A 55 -16.89 4.09 -11.94
N ALA A 56 -15.76 3.70 -11.35
CA ALA A 56 -15.39 2.28 -11.22
C ALA A 56 -16.35 1.52 -10.29
N VAL A 57 -16.82 2.15 -9.21
CA VAL A 57 -17.82 1.53 -8.32
C VAL A 57 -19.20 1.48 -8.98
N TRP A 58 -19.56 2.46 -9.80
CA TRP A 58 -20.75 2.38 -10.63
C TRP A 58 -20.63 1.26 -11.69
N ALA A 59 -19.47 1.15 -12.36
CA ALA A 59 -19.17 0.07 -13.32
C ALA A 59 -19.23 -1.33 -12.67
N TYR A 60 -18.82 -1.44 -11.41
CA TYR A 60 -18.96 -2.66 -10.61
C TYR A 60 -20.42 -3.07 -10.45
N ASN A 61 -21.30 -2.10 -10.15
CA ASN A 61 -22.74 -2.34 -10.05
C ASN A 61 -23.41 -2.52 -11.44
N GLY A 62 -22.75 -2.01 -12.48
CA GLY A 62 -23.13 -2.11 -13.90
C GLY A 62 -23.68 -0.80 -14.44
N PHE A 63 -23.18 -0.37 -15.61
CA PHE A 63 -23.66 0.80 -16.35
C PHE A 63 -24.98 0.55 -17.08
N VAL A 64 -26.02 0.31 -16.29
CA VAL A 64 -27.39 0.16 -16.78
C VAL A 64 -28.28 1.25 -16.21
N TYR A 65 -29.38 1.55 -16.90
CA TYR A 65 -30.31 2.60 -16.51
C TYR A 65 -30.84 2.46 -15.08
N GLY A 66 -31.06 1.22 -14.61
CA GLY A 66 -31.48 0.95 -13.23
C GLY A 66 -30.52 1.49 -12.17
N ASN A 67 -29.23 1.58 -12.48
CA ASN A 67 -28.17 1.98 -11.55
C ASN A 67 -27.69 3.41 -11.77
N ASN A 68 -28.26 4.11 -12.76
CA ASN A 68 -27.92 5.48 -13.08
C ASN A 68 -28.36 6.42 -11.93
N PRO A 69 -27.48 7.29 -11.39
CA PRO A 69 -27.86 8.29 -10.39
C PRO A 69 -29.07 9.15 -10.76
N ASN A 70 -29.28 9.41 -12.05
CA ASN A 70 -30.41 10.20 -12.54
C ASN A 70 -31.68 9.38 -12.79
N ASN A 71 -31.68 8.08 -12.48
CA ASN A 71 -32.88 7.27 -12.62
C ASN A 71 -34.00 7.87 -11.74
N PRO A 72 -35.18 8.21 -12.31
CA PRO A 72 -36.29 8.80 -11.56
C PRO A 72 -36.88 7.90 -10.45
N SER A 73 -36.47 6.63 -10.39
CA SER A 73 -36.78 5.74 -9.27
C SER A 73 -36.10 6.17 -7.97
N PHE A 74 -34.99 6.90 -8.07
CA PHE A 74 -34.34 7.56 -6.95
C PHE A 74 -34.91 8.97 -6.76
N PRO A 75 -35.17 9.43 -5.53
CA PRO A 75 -35.61 10.80 -5.30
C PRO A 75 -34.57 11.81 -5.81
N ALA A 76 -34.99 12.76 -6.64
CA ALA A 76 -34.11 13.79 -7.21
C ALA A 76 -33.51 14.73 -6.14
N SER A 77 -34.21 14.91 -5.02
CA SER A 77 -33.78 15.74 -3.89
C SER A 77 -33.18 14.93 -2.73
N ARG A 78 -32.67 13.72 -2.99
CA ARG A 78 -32.08 12.89 -1.93
C ARG A 78 -30.79 13.54 -1.40
N PRO A 79 -30.60 13.65 -0.08
CA PRO A 79 -29.31 14.09 0.47
C PRO A 79 -28.28 12.98 0.33
N PRO A 80 -26.97 13.27 0.34
CA PRO A 80 -25.93 12.25 0.38
C PRO A 80 -26.21 11.20 1.48
N TYR A 81 -25.99 9.93 1.13
CA TYR A 81 -26.18 8.85 2.09
C TYR A 81 -25.18 9.00 3.25
N HIS A 82 -25.66 8.84 4.48
CA HIS A 82 -24.86 8.94 5.72
C HIS A 82 -25.31 7.89 6.74
N GLY A 83 -25.93 6.80 6.27
CA GLY A 83 -26.44 5.74 7.14
C GLY A 83 -27.69 6.15 7.91
N ALA A 84 -27.62 6.10 9.25
CA ALA A 84 -28.77 6.39 10.10
C ALA A 84 -29.26 7.84 9.89
N GLY A 85 -30.56 8.02 9.62
CA GLY A 85 -31.15 9.34 9.32
C GLY A 85 -31.22 9.69 7.82
N SER A 86 -30.58 8.91 6.95
CA SER A 86 -30.79 8.99 5.50
C SER A 86 -32.13 8.40 5.08
N LEU A 87 -32.50 8.60 3.80
CA LEU A 87 -33.58 7.83 3.20
C LEU A 87 -33.23 6.33 3.21
N SER A 88 -34.24 5.48 2.96
CA SER A 88 -34.02 4.03 2.88
C SER A 88 -32.94 3.73 1.83
N ARG A 89 -32.13 2.68 2.05
CA ARG A 89 -31.03 2.30 1.14
C ARG A 89 -31.46 2.16 -0.32
N GLY A 90 -32.69 1.71 -0.59
CA GLY A 90 -33.24 1.60 -1.94
C GLY A 90 -33.54 2.94 -2.64
N SER A 91 -33.41 4.06 -1.92
CA SER A 91 -33.54 5.43 -2.46
C SER A 91 -32.23 5.92 -3.08
N TYR A 92 -31.16 5.12 -3.05
CA TYR A 92 -29.83 5.47 -3.51
C TYR A 92 -29.29 4.41 -4.47
N PRO A 93 -28.57 4.81 -5.53
CA PRO A 93 -27.78 3.88 -6.32
C PRO A 93 -26.56 3.39 -5.51
N TYR A 94 -25.99 2.25 -5.91
CA TYR A 94 -24.97 1.56 -5.11
C TYR A 94 -23.72 2.40 -4.83
N GLN A 95 -23.22 3.11 -5.84
CA GLN A 95 -22.07 4.00 -5.72
C GLN A 95 -22.33 5.11 -4.69
N GLU A 96 -23.53 5.68 -4.59
CA GLU A 96 -23.79 6.69 -3.58
C GLU A 96 -23.83 6.13 -2.15
N LEU A 97 -24.21 4.86 -1.99
CA LEU A 97 -24.12 4.16 -0.70
C LEU A 97 -22.65 3.96 -0.28
N VAL A 98 -21.78 3.58 -1.22
CA VAL A 98 -20.34 3.41 -0.95
C VAL A 98 -19.71 4.74 -0.56
N TRP A 99 -19.98 5.82 -1.31
CA TRP A 99 -19.45 7.16 -1.01
C TRP A 99 -19.96 7.67 0.33
N GLY A 100 -21.22 7.38 0.65
CA GLY A 100 -21.79 7.74 1.93
C GLY A 100 -21.08 7.08 3.11
N TYR A 101 -20.62 5.84 2.96
CA TYR A 101 -19.84 5.12 3.96
C TYR A 101 -18.35 5.52 3.99
N LEU A 102 -17.78 5.99 2.88
CA LEU A 102 -16.44 6.61 2.89
C LEU A 102 -16.44 7.87 3.75
N ARG A 103 -17.43 8.75 3.54
CA ARG A 103 -17.58 9.99 4.32
C ARG A 103 -18.10 9.76 5.74
N ASN A 104 -18.93 8.73 5.94
CA ASN A 104 -19.54 8.41 7.23
C ASN A 104 -19.33 6.92 7.54
N PRO A 105 -18.11 6.53 7.94
CA PRO A 105 -17.81 5.15 8.27
C PRO A 105 -18.72 4.62 9.38
N LEU A 106 -18.91 3.29 9.36
CA LEU A 106 -19.62 2.63 10.44
C LEU A 106 -18.83 2.76 11.75
N GLU A 107 -19.53 2.66 12.86
CA GLU A 107 -18.93 2.46 14.17
C GLU A 107 -19.05 0.99 14.57
N LYS A 108 -17.98 0.43 15.12
CA LYS A 108 -17.97 -0.88 15.77
C LYS A 108 -17.38 -0.68 17.16
N ASP A 109 -18.14 -1.10 18.18
CA ASP A 109 -17.75 -0.98 19.59
C ASP A 109 -17.41 0.47 20.02
N GLY A 110 -18.06 1.46 19.38
CA GLY A 110 -17.88 2.89 19.66
C GLY A 110 -16.69 3.54 18.95
N GLU A 111 -16.00 2.81 18.06
CA GLU A 111 -14.89 3.31 17.27
C GLU A 111 -15.23 3.23 15.78
N LEU A 112 -14.83 4.25 15.01
CA LEU A 112 -15.00 4.22 13.56
C LEU A 112 -14.13 3.11 12.98
N VAL A 113 -14.72 2.29 12.10
CA VAL A 113 -14.00 1.16 11.52
C VAL A 113 -12.98 1.55 10.43
N VAL A 114 -13.03 2.80 9.94
CA VAL A 114 -11.95 3.54 9.25
C VAL A 114 -12.05 5.02 9.56
N GLU A 115 -10.97 5.74 9.29
CA GLU A 115 -10.99 7.19 9.18
C GLU A 115 -11.96 7.64 8.06
N PRO A 116 -12.82 8.64 8.33
CA PRO A 116 -13.66 9.24 7.31
C PRO A 116 -12.83 9.89 6.21
N LEU A 117 -13.24 9.68 4.96
CA LEU A 117 -12.64 10.30 3.79
C LEU A 117 -13.57 11.37 3.24
N GLU A 118 -13.05 12.58 3.01
CA GLU A 118 -13.78 13.59 2.26
C GLU A 118 -13.85 13.18 0.79
N VAL A 119 -15.04 13.30 0.21
CA VAL A 119 -15.34 12.86 -1.16
C VAL A 119 -16.31 13.82 -1.80
N SER A 120 -16.21 14.01 -3.11
CA SER A 120 -17.19 14.77 -3.90
C SER A 120 -18.06 13.84 -4.74
N TYR A 121 -19.28 14.30 -5.03
CA TYR A 121 -20.23 13.60 -5.90
C TYR A 121 -20.29 14.29 -7.26
N PRO A 122 -20.40 13.56 -8.39
CA PRO A 122 -20.56 14.19 -9.69
C PRO A 122 -21.82 15.04 -9.76
N ASP A 123 -21.77 16.13 -10.53
CA ASP A 123 -22.95 16.95 -10.81
C ASP A 123 -23.97 16.13 -11.60
N PRO A 124 -25.18 15.88 -11.06
CA PRO A 124 -26.21 15.10 -11.75
C PRO A 124 -26.54 15.63 -13.14
N THR A 125 -26.41 16.93 -13.39
CA THR A 125 -26.70 17.53 -14.71
C THR A 125 -25.69 17.13 -15.80
N THR A 126 -24.52 16.64 -15.39
CA THR A 126 -23.46 16.17 -16.30
C THR A 126 -23.58 14.67 -16.60
N ILE A 127 -24.42 13.95 -15.84
CA ILE A 127 -24.70 12.54 -16.05
C ILE A 127 -25.86 12.40 -17.04
N PRO A 128 -25.72 11.67 -18.16
CA PRO A 128 -26.83 11.48 -19.09
C PRO A 128 -27.91 10.55 -18.52
N ASP A 129 -29.18 10.84 -18.82
CA ASP A 129 -30.35 10.09 -18.32
C ASP A 129 -30.64 8.79 -19.08
N GLN A 130 -29.74 8.31 -19.96
CA GLN A 130 -30.02 7.21 -20.88
C GLN A 130 -29.44 5.85 -20.45
N SER A 131 -30.08 4.78 -20.92
CA SER A 131 -29.60 3.39 -20.84
C SER A 131 -28.53 3.10 -21.89
N GLY A 132 -27.45 2.42 -21.51
CA GLY A 132 -26.43 1.93 -22.47
C GLY A 132 -25.34 2.95 -22.78
N LEU A 133 -24.90 3.68 -21.76
CA LEU A 133 -23.79 4.61 -21.90
C LEU A 133 -22.51 3.83 -22.19
N PHE A 134 -22.00 3.99 -23.41
CA PHE A 134 -20.70 3.46 -23.85
C PHE A 134 -19.64 4.56 -24.04
N SER A 135 -19.97 5.81 -23.68
CA SER A 135 -19.05 6.93 -23.59
C SER A 135 -19.74 8.05 -22.81
N VAL A 136 -19.24 8.37 -21.61
CA VAL A 136 -19.69 9.53 -20.85
C VAL A 136 -18.48 10.36 -20.47
N ASP A 137 -18.35 11.52 -21.08
CA ASP A 137 -17.41 12.54 -20.64
C ASP A 137 -18.05 13.33 -19.48
N VAL A 138 -17.93 12.77 -18.27
CA VAL A 138 -18.34 13.47 -17.03
C VAL A 138 -17.12 14.19 -16.48
N PRO A 139 -17.20 15.51 -16.20
CA PRO A 139 -16.11 16.21 -15.55
C PRO A 139 -15.86 15.62 -14.15
N LEU A 140 -14.60 15.69 -13.71
CA LEU A 140 -14.26 15.26 -12.37
C LEU A 140 -15.06 16.09 -11.33
N PRO A 141 -15.67 15.45 -10.32
CA PRO A 141 -16.32 16.14 -9.23
C PRO A 141 -15.35 17.07 -8.49
N GLU A 142 -15.80 18.31 -8.23
CA GLU A 142 -15.01 19.31 -7.50
C GLU A 142 -15.59 19.56 -6.08
N PRO A 143 -14.74 19.74 -5.06
CA PRO A 143 -13.29 19.57 -5.10
C PRO A 143 -12.88 18.10 -5.29
N ALA A 144 -11.81 17.83 -6.03
CA ALA A 144 -11.21 16.51 -6.11
C ALA A 144 -10.17 16.29 -5.01
N HIS A 145 -10.07 15.05 -4.51
CA HIS A 145 -9.21 14.67 -3.39
C HIS A 145 -8.30 13.52 -3.79
N THR A 146 -7.03 13.59 -3.40
CA THR A 146 -6.12 12.45 -3.43
C THR A 146 -6.09 11.74 -2.08
N ASP A 147 -5.82 10.44 -2.07
CA ASP A 147 -5.58 9.67 -0.84
C ASP A 147 -4.17 9.03 -0.86
N PRO A 148 -3.29 9.30 0.13
CA PRO A 148 -3.51 10.22 1.26
C PRO A 148 -3.76 11.63 0.77
N CYS A 149 -4.54 12.39 1.56
CA CYS A 149 -4.71 13.83 1.39
C CYS A 149 -3.34 14.39 1.04
N GLN A 150 -3.18 14.96 -0.17
CA GLN A 150 -1.97 15.72 -0.44
C GLN A 150 -1.95 16.79 0.64
N GLU A 151 -0.97 16.73 1.54
CA GLU A 151 -0.69 17.85 2.41
C GLU A 151 -0.62 19.07 1.50
N GLU A 152 -1.35 20.13 1.86
CA GLU A 152 -1.32 21.39 1.12
C GLU A 152 0.14 21.68 0.77
N CYS A 153 0.42 21.92 -0.50
CA CYS A 153 1.80 22.08 -0.96
C CYS A 153 2.52 23.03 -0.01
N PRO A 154 3.65 22.60 0.58
CA PRO A 154 4.35 23.45 1.51
C PRO A 154 4.85 24.70 0.77
N PRO A 155 5.28 25.76 1.49
CA PRO A 155 5.66 27.02 0.88
C PRO A 155 6.74 26.92 -0.21
N SER A 156 7.51 25.82 -0.24
CA SER A 156 8.48 25.50 -1.30
C SER A 156 7.84 25.05 -2.63
N GLY A 157 6.54 24.74 -2.65
CA GLY A 157 5.80 24.13 -3.75
C GLY A 157 5.81 22.60 -3.74
N CYS A 158 4.81 21.98 -4.38
CA CYS A 158 4.83 20.55 -4.71
C CYS A 158 5.61 20.30 -6.01
N PRO A 159 6.22 19.12 -6.17
CA PRO A 159 6.64 18.68 -7.50
C PRO A 159 5.42 18.57 -8.44
N PRO A 160 5.56 18.95 -9.72
CA PRO A 160 4.58 18.57 -10.74
C PRO A 160 4.48 17.03 -10.84
N ASP A 161 3.37 16.51 -11.35
CA ASP A 161 3.04 15.09 -11.26
C ASP A 161 4.11 14.18 -11.90
N GLU A 162 4.74 14.62 -12.99
CA GLU A 162 5.83 13.90 -13.63
C GLU A 162 7.11 13.79 -12.76
N LEU A 163 7.28 14.64 -11.74
CA LEU A 163 8.42 14.63 -10.82
C LEU A 163 8.08 13.99 -9.45
N ARG A 164 6.83 13.56 -9.24
CA ARG A 164 6.40 12.91 -7.99
C ARG A 164 6.90 11.49 -7.86
N THR A 165 7.27 10.85 -8.97
CA THR A 165 7.69 9.45 -8.97
C THR A 165 9.03 9.31 -9.68
N LEU A 166 9.98 8.64 -9.01
CA LEU A 166 11.18 8.10 -9.65
C LEU A 166 10.98 6.59 -9.78
N LEU A 167 11.03 6.09 -11.02
CA LEU A 167 11.07 4.66 -11.33
C LEU A 167 12.49 4.31 -11.76
N LEU A 168 13.01 3.21 -11.21
CA LEU A 168 14.29 2.63 -11.60
C LEU A 168 14.04 1.15 -11.92
N ASP A 169 14.40 0.74 -13.12
CA ASP A 169 14.11 -0.59 -13.65
C ASP A 169 15.38 -1.35 -14.07
N ASP A 170 15.33 -2.68 -14.17
CA ASP A 170 16.49 -3.49 -14.55
C ASP A 170 16.82 -3.43 -16.06
N LEU A 171 15.96 -2.74 -16.82
CA LEU A 171 16.16 -2.36 -18.22
C LEU A 171 16.70 -0.93 -18.39
N ASP A 172 16.76 -0.14 -17.32
CA ASP A 172 17.25 1.24 -17.41
C ASP A 172 18.77 1.30 -17.60
N ALA A 173 19.25 2.37 -18.24
CA ALA A 173 20.68 2.59 -18.43
C ALA A 173 21.47 2.75 -17.12
N GLY A 174 20.78 3.06 -16.01
CA GLY A 174 21.34 3.18 -14.67
C GLY A 174 21.47 1.85 -13.92
N PHE A 175 21.01 0.73 -14.50
CA PHE A 175 21.12 -0.59 -13.91
C PHE A 175 22.49 -1.23 -14.21
N THR A 176 23.12 -1.77 -13.18
CA THR A 176 24.33 -2.59 -13.28
C THR A 176 24.24 -3.78 -12.36
N VAL A 177 24.89 -4.89 -12.72
CA VAL A 177 24.94 -6.09 -11.89
C VAL A 177 26.32 -6.73 -11.95
N GLU A 178 26.83 -7.10 -10.77
CA GLU A 178 28.04 -7.91 -10.58
C GLU A 178 27.61 -9.29 -10.06
N GLY A 179 28.17 -10.36 -10.63
CA GLY A 179 27.84 -11.75 -10.26
C GLY A 179 26.89 -12.43 -11.25
N ASP A 180 26.55 -13.68 -10.95
CA ASP A 180 25.75 -14.53 -11.84
C ASP A 180 24.24 -14.35 -11.57
N THR A 181 23.50 -13.93 -12.59
CA THR A 181 22.03 -13.81 -12.58
C THR A 181 21.38 -14.53 -13.75
N GLU A 182 20.15 -14.98 -13.58
CA GLU A 182 19.28 -15.48 -14.65
C GLU A 182 18.27 -14.41 -15.07
N GLU A 183 18.13 -14.17 -16.37
CA GLU A 183 17.12 -13.26 -16.94
C GLU A 183 15.81 -14.01 -17.20
N HIS A 184 14.69 -13.34 -16.91
CA HIS A 184 13.34 -13.85 -17.10
C HIS A 184 12.54 -12.86 -17.95
N ALA A 185 11.99 -13.35 -19.06
CA ALA A 185 11.28 -12.52 -20.05
C ALA A 185 9.78 -12.33 -19.75
N SER A 186 9.33 -12.61 -18.53
CA SER A 186 7.96 -12.40 -18.08
C SER A 186 7.89 -12.46 -16.56
N GLY A 187 6.92 -11.76 -15.97
CA GLY A 187 6.64 -11.84 -14.53
C GLY A 187 7.35 -10.81 -13.67
N GLY A 188 8.18 -9.96 -14.27
CA GLY A 188 8.68 -8.74 -13.66
C GLY A 188 7.87 -7.50 -14.06
N TYR A 189 8.30 -6.33 -13.60
CA TYR A 189 7.80 -5.05 -14.06
C TYR A 189 8.14 -4.90 -15.54
N LEU A 190 7.17 -4.45 -16.36
CA LEU A 190 7.29 -4.42 -17.83
C LEU A 190 7.69 -5.77 -18.45
N ASP A 191 7.31 -6.87 -17.81
CA ASP A 191 7.56 -8.25 -18.24
C ASP A 191 9.05 -8.64 -18.31
N HIS A 192 9.91 -8.07 -17.47
CA HIS A 192 11.31 -8.47 -17.36
C HIS A 192 11.82 -8.44 -15.92
N PHE A 193 12.63 -9.42 -15.52
CA PHE A 193 13.39 -9.34 -14.26
C PHE A 193 14.61 -10.28 -14.29
N ARG A 194 15.48 -10.13 -13.28
CA ARG A 194 16.60 -11.03 -13.03
C ARG A 194 16.43 -11.79 -11.73
N SER A 195 17.02 -12.98 -11.60
CA SER A 195 17.09 -13.68 -10.32
C SER A 195 18.47 -14.26 -10.01
N ALA A 196 18.80 -14.29 -8.73
CA ALA A 196 20.05 -14.84 -8.20
C ALA A 196 19.77 -15.96 -7.20
N ALA A 197 20.60 -17.00 -7.21
CA ALA A 197 20.60 -18.00 -6.13
C ALA A 197 21.05 -17.35 -4.82
N LEU A 198 20.58 -17.87 -3.68
CA LEU A 198 20.98 -17.33 -2.37
C LEU A 198 22.47 -17.54 -2.09
N ALA A 199 23.09 -16.53 -1.47
CA ALA A 199 24.40 -16.62 -0.86
C ALA A 199 24.28 -16.61 0.67
N PRO A 200 25.27 -17.14 1.41
CA PRO A 200 25.27 -17.07 2.87
C PRO A 200 25.18 -15.61 3.36
N ALA A 201 24.35 -15.37 4.38
CA ALA A 201 24.18 -14.05 5.01
C ALA A 201 25.52 -13.36 5.29
N GLY A 202 25.65 -12.11 4.85
CA GLY A 202 26.87 -11.30 4.99
C GLY A 202 27.98 -11.59 3.96
N ALA A 203 27.77 -12.52 3.04
CA ALA A 203 28.73 -12.89 2.00
C ALA A 203 28.09 -12.91 0.60
N PRO A 204 27.58 -11.77 0.09
CA PRO A 204 26.88 -11.73 -1.18
C PRO A 204 27.81 -12.08 -2.35
N THR A 205 27.27 -12.85 -3.29
CA THR A 205 27.93 -13.17 -4.56
C THR A 205 27.36 -12.38 -5.74
N VAL A 206 26.18 -11.76 -5.56
CA VAL A 206 25.54 -10.86 -6.51
C VAL A 206 25.30 -9.50 -5.86
N ARG A 207 25.63 -8.44 -6.59
CA ARG A 207 25.29 -7.05 -6.25
C ARG A 207 24.68 -6.38 -7.48
N ALA A 208 23.40 -6.07 -7.40
CA ALA A 208 22.70 -5.29 -8.41
C ALA A 208 22.55 -3.84 -7.92
N ARG A 209 22.81 -2.86 -8.78
CA ARG A 209 22.69 -1.44 -8.47
C ARG A 209 21.80 -0.75 -9.49
N PHE A 210 20.80 -0.03 -8.97
CA PHE A 210 19.91 0.83 -9.73
C PHE A 210 20.29 2.27 -9.44
N THR A 211 20.64 3.03 -10.48
CA THR A 211 21.08 4.43 -10.31
C THR A 211 20.15 5.38 -11.04
N GLY A 212 19.75 6.45 -10.36
CA GLY A 212 18.98 7.54 -10.94
C GLY A 212 19.38 8.89 -10.34
N THR A 213 18.55 9.88 -10.61
CA THR A 213 18.70 11.24 -10.06
C THR A 213 17.42 11.62 -9.36
N ALA A 214 17.52 12.13 -8.14
CA ALA A 214 16.36 12.57 -7.38
C ALA A 214 15.62 13.70 -8.12
N PRO A 215 14.35 13.51 -8.51
CA PRO A 215 13.62 14.50 -9.30
C PRO A 215 13.23 15.73 -8.48
N TRP A 216 13.10 15.57 -7.16
CA TRP A 216 12.68 16.59 -6.22
C TRP A 216 13.26 16.34 -4.83
N SER A 217 13.25 17.39 -3.99
CA SER A 217 13.68 17.29 -2.58
C SER A 217 12.51 16.90 -1.69
N GLY A 218 12.73 16.03 -0.70
CA GLY A 218 11.74 15.69 0.30
C GLY A 218 11.76 14.22 0.73
N ALA A 219 10.71 13.80 1.41
CA ALA A 219 10.49 12.40 1.79
C ALA A 219 9.92 11.62 0.60
N PHE A 220 10.46 10.43 0.35
CA PHE A 220 9.98 9.50 -0.66
C PHE A 220 9.69 8.14 -0.02
N ASP A 221 8.50 7.61 -0.28
CA ASP A 221 8.22 6.20 -0.01
C ASP A 221 8.95 5.34 -1.05
N VAL A 222 9.72 4.37 -0.57
CA VAL A 222 10.42 3.39 -1.41
C VAL A 222 9.59 2.11 -1.46
N ALA A 223 9.33 1.63 -2.67
CA ALA A 223 8.73 0.32 -2.89
C ALA A 223 9.56 -0.50 -3.89
N ALA A 224 9.67 -1.80 -3.65
CA ALA A 224 10.29 -2.76 -4.56
C ALA A 224 9.21 -3.57 -5.27
N PHE A 225 9.37 -3.81 -6.57
CA PHE A 225 8.53 -4.77 -7.28
C PHE A 225 8.88 -6.19 -6.82
N VAL A 226 7.87 -7.01 -6.55
CA VAL A 226 8.04 -8.44 -6.26
C VAL A 226 7.75 -9.20 -7.55
N PRO A 227 8.77 -9.76 -8.22
CA PRO A 227 8.55 -10.56 -9.42
C PRO A 227 7.71 -11.81 -9.12
N LEU A 228 7.14 -12.41 -10.16
CA LEU A 228 6.61 -13.76 -10.08
C LEU A 228 7.76 -14.78 -9.88
N ASP A 229 7.39 -16.06 -9.72
CA ASP A 229 8.35 -17.15 -9.59
C ASP A 229 9.50 -17.04 -10.61
N PRO A 230 10.77 -17.22 -10.19
CA PRO A 230 11.18 -17.89 -8.95
C PRO A 230 11.56 -16.97 -7.77
N ALA A 231 11.17 -15.69 -7.74
CA ALA A 231 11.53 -14.77 -6.65
C ALA A 231 10.75 -15.11 -5.36
N THR A 232 11.41 -15.73 -4.38
CA THR A 232 10.75 -16.27 -3.16
C THR A 232 11.53 -16.05 -1.87
N CYS A 233 12.66 -15.33 -1.92
CA CYS A 233 13.44 -15.02 -0.72
C CYS A 233 12.66 -14.16 0.27
N THR A 234 12.72 -14.48 1.56
CA THR A 234 11.94 -13.80 2.60
C THR A 234 12.62 -12.58 3.23
N ASP A 235 13.92 -12.39 2.99
CA ASP A 235 14.74 -11.35 3.62
C ASP A 235 15.74 -10.69 2.66
N VAL A 236 15.28 -10.35 1.45
CA VAL A 236 16.11 -9.68 0.44
C VAL A 236 16.66 -8.37 0.99
N ARG A 237 17.99 -8.24 1.01
CA ARG A 237 18.68 -7.06 1.51
C ARG A 237 18.76 -5.98 0.43
N ILE A 238 18.28 -4.80 0.81
CA ILE A 238 18.20 -3.64 -0.08
C ILE A 238 18.80 -2.44 0.66
N ALA A 239 19.71 -1.71 0.04
CA ALA A 239 20.28 -0.49 0.59
C ALA A 239 20.03 0.68 -0.37
N VAL A 240 19.45 1.77 0.12
CA VAL A 240 19.18 2.98 -0.66
C VAL A 240 20.13 4.07 -0.19
N ASP A 241 21.09 4.44 -1.04
CA ASP A 241 21.92 5.62 -0.86
C ASP A 241 21.31 6.80 -1.62
N ALA A 242 20.89 7.81 -0.87
CA ALA A 242 20.22 9.00 -1.40
C ALA A 242 20.93 10.31 -1.03
N CYS A 243 21.87 10.25 -0.09
CA CYS A 243 22.52 11.40 0.55
C CYS A 243 23.90 11.04 1.14
N GLY A 244 24.58 10.01 0.64
CA GLY A 244 25.90 9.56 1.12
C GLY A 244 25.85 8.66 2.36
N ALA A 245 24.66 8.39 2.90
CA ALA A 245 24.43 7.46 4.00
C ALA A 245 23.36 6.43 3.58
N PRO A 246 23.73 5.17 3.30
CA PRO A 246 22.79 4.15 2.87
C PRO A 246 21.76 3.80 3.97
N VAL A 247 20.48 3.80 3.60
CA VAL A 247 19.38 3.29 4.43
C VAL A 247 19.10 1.84 4.04
N ALA A 248 19.20 0.93 5.02
CA ALA A 248 18.97 -0.50 4.79
C ALA A 248 17.50 -0.90 4.99
N PHE A 249 17.02 -1.76 4.10
CA PHE A 249 15.69 -2.37 4.09
C PHE A 249 15.81 -3.89 3.90
N SER A 250 14.73 -4.59 4.26
CA SER A 250 14.54 -6.01 3.98
C SER A 250 13.20 -6.17 3.27
N ALA A 251 13.16 -6.96 2.19
CA ALA A 251 11.93 -7.27 1.46
C ALA A 251 11.60 -8.76 1.52
N ASP A 252 10.33 -9.07 1.73
CA ASP A 252 9.79 -10.42 1.60
C ASP A 252 9.22 -10.60 0.18
N GLN A 253 9.85 -11.46 -0.61
CA GLN A 253 9.39 -11.84 -1.94
C GLN A 253 8.56 -13.13 -1.92
N ASN A 254 8.39 -13.78 -0.77
CA ASN A 254 7.48 -14.93 -0.62
C ASN A 254 6.02 -14.50 -0.43
N VAL A 255 5.62 -13.50 -1.21
CA VAL A 255 4.28 -12.91 -1.23
C VAL A 255 3.75 -13.00 -2.67
N PRO A 256 2.45 -12.79 -2.92
CA PRO A 256 1.95 -12.73 -4.29
C PRO A 256 2.74 -11.70 -5.12
N GLY A 257 3.43 -12.15 -6.17
CA GLY A 257 4.19 -11.28 -7.05
C GLY A 257 3.31 -10.47 -8.01
N GLY A 258 3.96 -9.63 -8.83
CA GLY A 258 3.30 -8.73 -9.78
C GLY A 258 2.88 -7.39 -9.19
N LEU A 259 3.43 -7.00 -8.04
CA LEU A 259 3.07 -5.78 -7.32
C LEU A 259 4.27 -5.13 -6.63
N PHE A 260 4.15 -3.82 -6.40
CA PHE A 260 5.10 -3.06 -5.59
C PHE A 260 4.78 -3.21 -4.09
N THR A 261 5.77 -3.63 -3.32
CA THR A 261 5.72 -3.73 -1.87
C THR A 261 6.48 -2.57 -1.24
N SER A 262 5.83 -1.84 -0.32
CA SER A 262 6.44 -0.73 0.42
C SER A 262 7.54 -1.23 1.36
N LEU A 263 8.70 -0.61 1.31
CA LEU A 263 9.85 -0.90 2.18
C LEU A 263 9.97 0.10 3.33
N GLY A 264 9.67 1.37 3.06
CA GLY A 264 9.83 2.46 4.03
C GLY A 264 10.03 3.80 3.33
N GLN A 265 10.67 4.73 4.03
CA GLN A 265 10.89 6.10 3.55
C GLN A 265 12.37 6.44 3.53
N VAL A 266 12.75 7.26 2.55
CA VAL A 266 14.07 7.92 2.46
C VAL A 266 13.89 9.41 2.23
N VAL A 267 14.92 10.18 2.55
CA VAL A 267 14.99 11.60 2.21
C VAL A 267 15.87 11.74 0.98
N LEU A 268 15.37 12.43 -0.05
CA LEU A 268 16.12 12.75 -1.25
C LEU A 268 16.32 14.26 -1.34
N ARG A 269 17.45 14.69 -1.92
CA ARG A 269 17.68 16.07 -2.35
C ARG A 269 17.67 16.14 -3.87
N GLN A 270 16.91 17.08 -4.42
CA GLN A 270 16.78 17.25 -5.87
C GLN A 270 18.14 17.36 -6.55
N GLY A 271 18.34 16.57 -7.61
CA GLY A 271 19.56 16.56 -8.41
C GLY A 271 20.66 15.66 -7.86
N ASP A 272 20.56 15.18 -6.62
CA ASP A 272 21.52 14.25 -6.06
C ASP A 272 21.33 12.85 -6.68
N PRO A 273 22.43 12.07 -6.82
CA PRO A 273 22.34 10.69 -7.27
C PRO A 273 21.59 9.84 -6.24
N VAL A 274 20.77 8.92 -6.73
CA VAL A 274 20.11 7.89 -5.92
C VAL A 274 20.62 6.54 -6.40
N THR A 275 21.17 5.73 -5.49
CA THR A 275 21.63 4.38 -5.77
C THR A 275 20.93 3.38 -4.86
N ILE A 276 20.25 2.40 -5.45
CA ILE A 276 19.66 1.27 -4.73
C ILE A 276 20.51 0.03 -5.01
N GLU A 277 21.12 -0.55 -3.97
CA GLU A 277 21.84 -1.81 -4.05
C GLU A 277 20.96 -2.96 -3.54
N VAL A 278 20.89 -4.06 -4.30
CA VAL A 278 20.25 -5.32 -3.92
C VAL A 278 21.31 -6.41 -3.88
N THR A 279 21.33 -7.19 -2.81
CA THR A 279 22.27 -8.30 -2.65
C THR A 279 21.54 -9.62 -2.44
N ASN A 280 22.20 -10.71 -2.83
CA ASN A 280 21.65 -12.07 -2.71
C ASN A 280 22.04 -12.79 -1.42
N ASP A 281 22.71 -12.13 -0.48
CA ASP A 281 23.00 -12.72 0.82
C ASP A 281 21.76 -12.71 1.72
N SER A 282 21.44 -13.87 2.28
CA SER A 282 20.17 -14.11 2.95
C SER A 282 20.37 -15.06 4.12
N ALA A 283 19.56 -14.89 5.17
CA ALA A 283 19.45 -15.84 6.27
C ALA A 283 18.37 -16.91 6.02
N ASP A 284 17.69 -16.85 4.87
CA ASP A 284 16.69 -17.82 4.46
C ASP A 284 17.32 -19.22 4.30
N PRO A 285 16.83 -20.24 5.03
CA PRO A 285 17.42 -21.56 5.01
C PRO A 285 17.11 -22.36 3.75
N ASP A 286 16.14 -21.94 2.93
CA ASP A 286 15.74 -22.68 1.73
C ASP A 286 16.63 -22.31 0.52
N ALA A 287 17.60 -23.16 0.23
CA ALA A 287 18.52 -22.96 -0.91
C ALA A 287 17.85 -23.01 -2.28
N SER A 288 16.56 -23.40 -2.38
CA SER A 288 15.78 -23.31 -3.61
C SER A 288 15.17 -21.93 -3.83
N HIS A 289 15.08 -21.10 -2.78
CA HIS A 289 14.64 -19.73 -2.91
C HIS A 289 15.63 -18.90 -3.73
N ARG A 290 15.12 -17.83 -4.32
CA ARG A 290 15.91 -16.90 -5.13
C ARG A 290 15.55 -15.47 -4.80
N VAL A 291 16.54 -14.60 -4.96
CA VAL A 291 16.34 -13.15 -4.94
C VAL A 291 15.93 -12.70 -6.34
N GLY A 292 14.75 -12.12 -6.46
CA GLY A 292 14.31 -11.37 -7.64
C GLY A 292 14.86 -9.94 -7.63
N ILE A 293 15.31 -9.47 -8.77
CA ILE A 293 15.95 -8.17 -9.00
C ILE A 293 15.22 -7.54 -10.19
N ASP A 294 14.55 -6.42 -9.95
CA ASP A 294 13.59 -5.82 -10.89
C ASP A 294 13.41 -4.33 -10.52
N ALA A 295 12.23 -3.75 -10.67
CA ALA A 295 12.01 -2.33 -10.47
C ALA A 295 11.88 -1.85 -9.01
N PHE A 296 12.21 -0.57 -8.83
CA PHE A 296 11.94 0.24 -7.65
C PHE A 296 11.10 1.46 -8.02
N ARG A 297 10.18 1.82 -7.12
CA ARG A 297 9.39 3.05 -7.21
C ARG A 297 9.60 3.88 -5.97
N LEU A 298 10.03 5.13 -6.16
CA LEU A 298 10.11 6.14 -5.12
C LEU A 298 9.01 7.16 -5.37
N THR A 299 8.11 7.36 -4.42
CA THR A 299 6.97 8.28 -4.54
C THR A 299 7.09 9.38 -3.50
N TRP A 300 7.12 10.64 -3.94
CA TRP A 300 7.21 11.81 -3.09
C TRP A 300 6.00 11.88 -2.13
N ARG A 301 6.28 12.12 -0.85
CA ARG A 301 5.28 12.18 0.22
C ARG A 301 5.17 13.54 0.89
N GLY A 302 6.17 14.41 0.72
CA GLY A 302 6.17 15.70 1.38
C GLY A 302 7.56 16.28 1.52
N GLU A 303 7.63 17.46 2.14
CA GLU A 303 8.89 18.02 2.64
C GLU A 303 9.54 17.09 3.67
N ALA A 304 10.87 17.14 3.73
CA ALA A 304 11.65 16.48 4.76
C ALA A 304 12.83 17.37 5.15
N ASP A 305 13.34 17.17 6.37
CA ASP A 305 14.56 17.81 6.81
C ASP A 305 15.75 17.26 6.01
N LEU A 306 16.38 18.12 5.21
CA LEU A 306 17.53 17.77 4.37
C LEU A 306 18.85 17.81 5.15
N ALA A 307 18.84 18.09 6.46
CA ALA A 307 20.05 18.11 7.28
C ALA A 307 20.81 16.77 7.24
N SER A 308 20.10 15.64 7.08
CA SER A 308 20.74 14.33 6.90
C SER A 308 21.57 14.22 5.61
N CYS A 309 21.43 15.16 4.68
CA CYS A 309 22.15 15.21 3.42
C CYS A 309 23.28 16.27 3.43
N ASP A 310 23.44 17.01 4.53
CA ASP A 310 24.47 18.03 4.71
C ASP A 310 25.65 17.55 5.55
N GLU A 311 25.51 16.46 6.31
CA GLU A 311 26.63 15.90 7.06
C GLU A 311 27.54 15.12 6.08
N PRO A 312 28.77 15.60 5.81
CA PRO A 312 29.72 14.79 5.07
C PRO A 312 29.93 13.51 5.87
N GLY A 313 29.81 12.36 5.21
CA GLY A 313 30.24 11.08 5.79
C GLY A 313 31.70 11.19 6.17
N GLU A 314 31.98 11.62 7.40
CA GLU A 314 33.30 11.51 8.01
C GLU A 314 33.52 10.01 8.18
N GLY A 315 34.15 9.41 7.17
CA GLY A 315 34.79 8.12 7.32
C GLY A 315 35.65 8.22 8.57
N GLU A 316 35.39 7.34 9.52
CA GLU A 316 36.16 7.20 10.75
C GLU A 316 37.64 7.03 10.36
N GLY A 317 38.36 8.14 10.42
CA GLY A 317 39.79 8.20 10.19
C GLY A 317 40.48 7.41 11.28
N GLU A 318 41.13 6.34 10.85
CA GLU A 318 42.18 5.57 11.50
C GLU A 318 42.81 6.30 12.71
N GLY A 319 42.37 5.92 13.90
CA GLY A 319 43.14 6.13 15.11
C GLY A 319 44.33 5.19 15.09
N GLU A 320 45.48 5.70 14.68
CA GLU A 320 46.79 5.10 14.94
C GLU A 320 46.96 4.97 16.47
N GLY A 321 46.64 3.78 17.00
CA GLY A 321 46.87 3.39 18.38
C GLY A 321 48.02 2.39 18.44
N GLU A 322 49.16 2.87 18.91
CA GLU A 322 50.42 2.16 19.09
C GLU A 322 50.29 0.79 19.76
N ALA A 323 51.17 -0.11 19.32
CA ALA A 323 51.42 -1.42 19.88
C ALA A 323 51.77 -1.35 21.39
N GLY A 324 51.01 -2.10 22.19
CA GLY A 324 51.36 -2.47 23.56
C GLY A 324 51.27 -3.98 23.70
N GLU A 325 52.41 -4.66 23.61
CA GLU A 325 52.57 -6.06 23.99
C GLU A 325 52.19 -6.26 25.46
N GLY A 326 51.33 -7.23 25.72
CA GLY A 326 50.92 -7.61 27.07
C GLY A 326 50.46 -9.06 27.10
N GLU A 327 51.41 -9.96 27.30
CA GLU A 327 51.17 -11.36 27.65
C GLU A 327 50.41 -11.44 28.99
N GLY A 328 49.39 -12.30 29.04
CA GLY A 328 48.60 -12.54 30.24
C GLY A 328 47.79 -13.82 30.12
N GLU A 329 48.41 -14.93 30.52
CA GLU A 329 47.77 -16.22 30.80
C GLU A 329 46.74 -16.09 31.94
N GLY A 330 45.62 -16.82 31.89
CA GLY A 330 44.65 -16.83 32.99
C GLY A 330 43.39 -17.65 32.76
N GLU A 331 43.53 -18.95 32.96
CA GLU A 331 42.60 -19.96 33.52
C GLU A 331 41.07 -19.76 33.53
N ALA A 332 40.43 -20.82 33.03
CA ALA A 332 39.15 -21.46 33.40
C ALA A 332 38.38 -20.95 34.63
N ALA A 333 37.06 -20.84 34.47
CA ALA A 333 36.10 -21.28 35.48
C ALA A 333 34.76 -21.67 34.84
N GLU A 334 34.45 -22.96 34.97
CA GLU A 334 33.12 -23.54 34.80
C GLU A 334 32.17 -22.99 35.86
N GLY A 335 30.90 -22.84 35.50
CA GLY A 335 29.84 -22.41 36.41
C GLY A 335 28.49 -22.89 35.93
N GLU A 336 28.21 -24.17 36.20
CA GLU A 336 26.87 -24.75 36.14
C GLU A 336 25.97 -24.09 37.19
N GLY A 337 24.70 -23.85 36.81
CA GLY A 337 23.70 -23.27 37.69
C GLY A 337 22.30 -23.66 37.22
N GLU A 338 21.90 -24.88 37.57
CA GLU A 338 20.52 -25.37 37.49
C GLU A 338 19.61 -24.57 38.43
N GLY A 339 18.36 -24.36 38.01
CA GLY A 339 17.33 -23.69 38.81
C GLY A 339 15.94 -23.99 38.29
N GLU A 340 15.47 -25.22 38.55
CA GLU A 340 14.06 -25.65 38.49
C GLU A 340 13.19 -24.82 39.46
N GLY A 341 11.95 -24.54 39.04
CA GLY A 341 10.94 -23.88 39.86
C GLY A 341 9.55 -24.01 39.25
N ASP A 342 8.97 -25.21 39.41
CA ASP A 342 7.53 -25.50 39.26
C ASP A 342 6.70 -24.70 40.28
N GLU A 343 5.58 -24.09 39.84
CA GLU A 343 4.22 -24.57 40.12
C GLU A 343 3.14 -23.53 39.72
N PRO A 344 1.94 -23.99 39.30
CA PRO A 344 0.83 -23.16 38.85
C PRO A 344 -0.24 -22.97 39.95
N LEU A 345 -0.81 -21.76 40.07
CA LEU A 345 -1.95 -21.52 40.96
C LEU A 345 -3.07 -20.72 40.30
N ARG A 346 -4.05 -21.51 39.82
CA ARG A 346 -5.51 -21.40 40.04
C ARG A 346 -6.23 -20.05 39.85
N VAL A 347 -7.12 -20.11 38.86
CA VAL A 347 -8.45 -19.47 38.77
C VAL A 347 -9.26 -19.68 40.07
N PRO A 348 -10.11 -18.72 40.49
CA PRO A 348 -11.57 -18.97 40.43
C PRO A 348 -12.38 -17.73 39.99
N LEU A 349 -13.28 -17.88 39.01
CA LEU A 349 -14.73 -18.11 39.15
C LEU A 349 -15.56 -16.82 39.06
N GLY A 350 -16.55 -16.85 38.17
CA GLY A 350 -17.80 -16.10 38.40
C GLY A 350 -18.53 -15.72 37.12
N GLY A 351 -19.55 -16.50 36.74
CA GLY A 351 -20.62 -16.02 35.87
C GLY A 351 -21.06 -17.00 34.77
N GLY A 352 -21.66 -18.13 35.16
CA GLY A 352 -22.37 -19.00 34.21
C GLY A 352 -23.75 -18.46 33.82
N CYS A 353 -24.22 -18.92 32.66
CA CYS A 353 -25.54 -19.52 32.38
C CYS A 353 -26.18 -19.03 31.08
N GLY A 354 -26.55 -19.98 30.22
CA GLY A 354 -27.80 -19.93 29.47
C GLY A 354 -27.69 -20.03 27.96
N CYS A 355 -27.87 -21.25 27.44
CA CYS A 355 -28.21 -21.47 26.04
C CYS A 355 -29.61 -20.91 25.71
N ALA A 356 -29.77 -20.26 24.56
CA ALA A 356 -31.00 -20.29 23.78
C ALA A 356 -30.69 -20.06 22.30
N ALA A 357 -31.01 -21.05 21.48
CA ALA A 357 -31.08 -20.92 20.04
C ALA A 357 -32.23 -19.97 19.66
N GLY A 358 -31.95 -19.02 18.77
CA GLY A 358 -32.94 -18.13 18.17
C GLY A 358 -32.33 -17.48 16.94
N ALA A 359 -32.91 -17.78 15.77
CA ALA A 359 -32.51 -17.30 14.47
C ALA A 359 -32.33 -15.77 14.42
N ILE A 360 -31.33 -15.31 13.66
CA ILE A 360 -31.38 -14.15 12.75
C ILE A 360 -30.12 -14.28 11.87
N GLY A 361 -30.33 -14.62 10.60
CA GLY A 361 -29.35 -14.40 9.55
C GLY A 361 -29.16 -12.90 9.30
N ASP A 362 -28.12 -12.58 8.53
CA ASP A 362 -27.80 -11.23 8.02
C ASP A 362 -27.03 -10.28 8.96
N VAL A 363 -25.76 -10.58 9.28
CA VAL A 363 -24.79 -9.53 9.71
C VAL A 363 -23.36 -9.72 9.15
N VAL A 364 -23.03 -10.80 8.44
CA VAL A 364 -21.60 -11.13 8.15
C VAL A 364 -20.96 -10.34 6.99
N ALA A 365 -21.69 -9.49 6.26
CA ALA A 365 -21.19 -8.95 4.98
C ALA A 365 -20.40 -7.62 5.02
N PHE A 366 -20.17 -6.97 6.16
CA PHE A 366 -19.67 -5.57 6.16
C PHE A 366 -18.37 -5.29 6.94
N GLY A 367 -17.90 -6.19 7.82
CA GLY A 367 -16.68 -5.96 8.61
C GLY A 367 -15.38 -6.01 7.82
N SER A 368 -15.44 -6.36 6.53
CA SER A 368 -14.28 -6.71 5.73
C SER A 368 -13.71 -5.57 4.91
N TRP A 369 -14.41 -4.46 4.69
CA TRP A 369 -14.03 -3.49 3.64
C TRP A 369 -12.96 -2.47 4.04
N LEU A 370 -12.63 -2.38 5.32
CA LEU A 370 -11.98 -1.19 5.90
C LEU A 370 -10.48 -1.36 6.15
N GLY A 371 -9.96 -2.57 5.92
CA GLY A 371 -8.53 -2.83 5.96
C GLY A 371 -7.74 -2.24 4.78
N LEU A 372 -8.37 -1.94 3.63
CA LEU A 372 -7.64 -1.44 2.45
C LEU A 372 -7.21 0.04 2.60
N PHE A 373 -7.94 0.85 3.36
CA PHE A 373 -7.56 2.22 3.71
C PHE A 373 -6.86 2.31 5.08
N GLY A 374 -7.18 1.40 6.02
CA GLY A 374 -6.53 1.34 7.34
C GLY A 374 -5.13 0.71 7.38
N LEU A 375 -4.65 0.10 6.29
CA LEU A 375 -3.29 -0.47 6.22
C LEU A 375 -2.16 0.57 6.15
N PHE A 376 -2.49 1.87 6.05
CA PHE A 376 -1.55 2.99 6.21
C PHE A 376 -1.60 3.68 7.58
N GLY A 377 -2.46 3.26 8.51
CA GLY A 377 -2.75 3.97 9.75
C GLY A 377 -2.31 3.26 11.03
N ARG A 378 -1.01 3.06 11.25
CA ARG A 378 -0.49 2.96 12.64
C ARG A 378 0.66 3.93 12.83
N ARG A 379 0.33 5.17 13.19
CA ARG A 379 1.15 6.04 14.05
C ARG A 379 0.30 7.13 14.69
N ARG A 380 0.82 7.65 15.81
CA ARG A 380 0.12 8.39 16.86
C ARG A 380 -0.31 9.80 16.43
N ALA A 381 -1.50 10.19 16.89
CA ALA A 381 -2.02 11.52 17.18
C ALA A 381 -1.18 12.76 16.78
N GLY A 382 -1.76 13.57 15.89
CA GLY A 382 -1.38 14.94 15.50
C GLY A 382 -1.59 15.07 13.99
N THR A 383 -2.49 15.88 13.41
CA THR A 383 -3.11 17.14 13.81
C THR A 383 -4.46 17.24 13.07
N ASP A 384 -5.52 17.67 13.76
CA ASP A 384 -6.89 17.76 13.23
C ASP A 384 -7.02 18.96 12.25
N CYS A 385 -7.23 18.68 10.95
CA CYS A 385 -7.55 19.69 9.92
C CYS A 385 -9.02 20.11 9.97
N ARG A 386 -9.52 20.48 11.16
CA ARG A 386 -10.84 21.08 11.31
C ARG A 386 -10.75 22.58 11.53
N ASP A 387 -11.53 23.28 10.71
CA ASP A 387 -11.98 24.67 10.85
C ASP A 387 -10.98 25.80 10.56
N ARG A 388 -11.04 26.32 9.32
CA ARG A 388 -11.00 27.77 9.07
C ARG A 388 -11.95 28.17 7.93
N ARG A 389 -13.18 28.55 8.26
CA ARG A 389 -14.00 29.40 7.37
C ARG A 389 -13.48 30.86 7.48
N PRO A 390 -13.33 31.59 6.37
CA PRO A 390 -13.04 33.01 6.45
C PRO A 390 -14.33 33.82 6.71
N THR A 391 -14.26 34.75 7.65
CA THR A 391 -15.19 35.89 7.79
C THR A 391 -14.91 36.96 6.76
#